data_AF-A0A358QPM6-F1
#
_entry.id   AF-A0A358QPM6-F1
#
_cell.length_a   1.000
_cell.length_b   1.000
_cell.length_c   1.000
_cell.angle_alpha   90.00
_cell.angle_beta   90.00
_cell.angle_gamma   90.00
#
_symmetry.space_group_name_H-M   'P 1'
#
loop_
_entity.id
_entity.type
_entity.pdbx_description
1 polymer ?
#
loop_
_entity_poly.entity_id
_entity_poly.type
_entity_poly.pdbx_seq_one_letter_code
_entity_poly.pdbx_strand_id
1 'polypeptide(L)'
;MSAHDLDAYCDAHAARFVDELVEFCRIPSISADPAHAGDVRRSAEHLARAALEAGFATAELIETGGNPAVYAERIVDPALPTALIYGHHDVQPVDPLDEWTSPPFEPRIVDGVLHCRGCADDKGQVWMQVKAVEAHLRTRGELPLNLKLIVEGEEEVGSLHFEELIRRESARLAADLCVVSDTAMHGRGQPSICVGLRGMVDLEVEVTGPSVDLHSGEFGGTVLNPLEALARILASLRDPETGRVTVPGFYDEVVELSREERAQVAAV
;
A
#
# COMPACT_ATOMS: atom_id res chain seq x y z
N MET A 1 31.61 -11.89 -5.71
CA MET A 1 31.37 -11.15 -4.45
C MET A 1 30.29 -11.92 -3.70
N SER A 2 30.51 -12.31 -2.45
CA SER A 2 29.56 -13.11 -1.65
C SER A 2 28.54 -12.22 -0.96
N ALA A 3 27.29 -12.66 -0.78
CA ALA A 3 26.25 -11.93 -0.05
C ALA A 3 26.66 -11.45 1.37
N HIS A 4 27.67 -12.08 1.97
CA HIS A 4 28.21 -11.73 3.29
C HIS A 4 28.65 -10.26 3.46
N ASP A 5 29.04 -9.55 2.39
CA ASP A 5 29.44 -8.14 2.49
C ASP A 5 28.24 -7.21 2.76
N LEU A 6 27.14 -7.44 2.06
CA LEU A 6 25.87 -6.74 2.24
C LEU A 6 25.26 -7.07 3.60
N ASP A 7 25.22 -8.36 3.96
CA ASP A 7 24.67 -8.80 5.25
C ASP A 7 25.42 -8.12 6.40
N ALA A 8 26.76 -8.11 6.36
CA ALA A 8 27.58 -7.45 7.37
C ALA A 8 27.35 -5.93 7.44
N TYR A 9 27.13 -5.27 6.30
CA TYR A 9 26.80 -3.85 6.28
C TYR A 9 25.42 -3.57 6.88
N CYS A 10 24.40 -4.33 6.46
CA CYS A 10 23.05 -4.23 6.99
C CYS A 10 23.03 -4.48 8.50
N ASP A 11 23.69 -5.53 8.99
CA ASP A 11 23.78 -5.83 10.42
C ASP A 11 24.44 -4.70 11.21
N ALA A 12 25.54 -4.14 10.69
CA ALA A 12 26.27 -3.05 11.34
C ALA A 12 25.47 -1.72 11.39
N HIS A 13 24.50 -1.54 10.49
CA HIS A 13 23.71 -0.30 10.37
C HIS A 13 22.22 -0.49 10.70
N ALA A 14 21.81 -1.69 11.11
CA ALA A 14 20.41 -2.05 11.34
C ALA A 14 19.69 -1.09 12.30
N ALA A 15 20.33 -0.75 13.42
CA ALA A 15 19.77 0.20 14.39
C ALA A 15 19.46 1.56 13.75
N ARG A 16 20.40 2.11 12.96
CA ARG A 16 20.19 3.38 12.26
C ARG A 16 19.07 3.28 11.24
N PHE A 17 19.01 2.20 10.45
CA PHE A 17 17.94 2.03 9.46
C PHE A 17 16.56 1.98 10.11
N VAL A 18 16.46 1.33 11.27
CA VAL A 18 15.22 1.28 12.06
C VAL A 18 14.90 2.64 12.66
N ASP A 19 15.88 3.36 13.22
CA ASP A 19 15.65 4.70 13.77
C ASP A 19 15.17 5.69 12.71
N GLU A 20 15.75 5.65 11.51
CA GLU A 20 15.30 6.49 10.40
C GLU A 20 13.90 6.10 9.89
N LEU A 21 13.56 4.80 9.87
CA LEU A 21 12.19 4.34 9.59
C LEU A 21 11.20 4.82 10.64
N VAL A 22 11.58 4.79 11.92
CA VAL A 22 10.78 5.33 13.02
C VAL A 22 10.46 6.80 12.75
N GLU A 23 11.45 7.61 12.36
CA GLU A 23 11.22 9.02 12.03
C GLU A 23 10.31 9.20 10.80
N PHE A 24 10.42 8.34 9.79
CA PHE A 24 9.50 8.35 8.65
C PHE A 24 8.06 8.01 9.03
N CYS A 25 7.88 7.03 9.94
CA CYS A 25 6.59 6.63 10.46
C CYS A 25 5.94 7.67 11.40
N ARG A 26 6.69 8.67 11.90
CA ARG A 26 6.12 9.79 12.67
C ARG A 26 5.33 10.78 11.82
N ILE A 27 5.47 10.73 10.49
CA ILE A 27 4.76 11.63 9.58
C ILE A 27 3.35 11.07 9.34
N PRO A 28 2.27 11.76 9.76
CA PRO A 28 0.90 11.26 9.63
C PRO A 28 0.35 11.53 8.23
N SER A 29 0.87 10.84 7.23
CA SER A 29 0.51 11.01 5.82
C SER A 29 -0.82 10.32 5.46
N ILE A 30 -1.90 10.70 6.14
CA ILE A 30 -3.23 10.13 5.92
C ILE A 30 -3.84 10.76 4.65
N SER A 31 -3.93 10.01 3.56
CA SER A 31 -4.45 10.53 2.27
C SER A 31 -5.96 10.76 2.27
N ALA A 32 -6.71 9.99 3.06
CA ALA A 32 -8.16 10.11 3.17
C ALA A 32 -8.64 11.37 3.91
N ASP A 33 -7.76 12.07 4.65
CA ASP A 33 -8.09 13.29 5.38
C ASP A 33 -7.42 14.52 4.77
N PRO A 34 -8.18 15.45 4.15
CA PRO A 34 -7.64 16.69 3.60
C PRO A 34 -6.85 17.56 4.60
N ALA A 35 -7.10 17.44 5.90
CA ALA A 35 -6.32 18.14 6.93
C ALA A 35 -4.85 17.67 6.97
N HIS A 36 -4.59 16.45 6.52
CA HIS A 36 -3.26 15.84 6.45
C HIS A 36 -2.57 15.99 5.09
N ALA A 37 -3.13 16.76 4.13
CA ALA A 37 -2.50 17.00 2.82
C ALA A 37 -1.06 17.55 2.93
N GLY A 38 -0.81 18.41 3.93
CA GLY A 38 0.55 18.90 4.23
C GLY A 38 1.49 17.79 4.72
N ASP A 39 0.98 16.82 5.47
CA ASP A 39 1.75 15.68 5.97
C ASP A 39 2.05 14.66 4.88
N VAL A 40 1.11 14.42 3.95
CA VAL A 40 1.36 13.58 2.77
C VAL A 40 2.50 14.16 1.94
N ARG A 41 2.48 15.48 1.69
CA ARG A 41 3.60 16.16 1.01
C ARG A 41 4.91 16.06 1.79
N ARG A 42 4.89 16.28 3.11
CA ARG A 42 6.09 16.12 3.95
C ARG A 42 6.66 14.70 3.90
N SER A 43 5.80 13.69 3.80
CA SER A 43 6.18 12.27 3.61
C SER A 43 6.90 12.08 2.28
N ALA A 44 6.34 12.61 1.19
CA ALA A 44 6.96 12.58 -0.14
C ALA A 44 8.34 13.29 -0.16
N GLU A 45 8.43 14.48 0.44
CA GLU A 45 9.69 15.22 0.56
C GLU A 45 10.74 14.49 1.41
N HIS A 46 10.31 13.83 2.49
CA HIS A 46 11.19 12.99 3.31
C HIS A 46 11.75 11.84 2.49
N LEU A 47 10.90 11.12 1.77
CA LEU A 47 11.30 9.99 0.94
C LEU A 47 12.24 10.42 -0.21
N ALA A 48 11.95 11.53 -0.89
CA ALA A 48 12.82 12.04 -1.96
C ALA A 48 14.22 12.38 -1.43
N ARG A 49 14.32 13.01 -0.25
CA ARG A 49 15.62 13.26 0.40
C ARG A 49 16.33 11.96 0.76
N ALA A 50 15.63 11.00 1.37
CA ALA A 50 16.20 9.72 1.73
C ALA A 50 16.70 8.92 0.51
N ALA A 51 16.00 9.00 -0.62
CA ALA A 51 16.43 8.41 -1.89
C ALA A 51 17.75 9.03 -2.38
N LEU A 52 17.87 10.36 -2.38
CA LEU A 52 19.13 11.03 -2.74
C LEU A 52 20.28 10.64 -1.80
N GLU A 53 20.02 10.58 -0.50
CA GLU A 53 21.01 10.21 0.53
C GLU A 53 21.46 8.75 0.41
N ALA A 54 20.53 7.85 0.10
CA ALA A 54 20.82 6.44 -0.19
C ALA A 54 21.66 6.28 -1.47
N GLY A 55 21.57 7.27 -2.36
CA GLY A 55 22.42 7.38 -3.52
C GLY A 55 21.67 7.29 -4.83
N PHE A 56 20.36 7.48 -4.91
CA PHE A 56 19.73 7.77 -6.21
C PHE A 56 20.36 9.03 -6.84
N ALA A 57 20.52 9.05 -8.16
CA ALA A 57 21.16 10.18 -8.85
C ALA A 57 20.21 11.37 -8.96
N THR A 58 18.91 11.10 -9.08
CA THR A 58 17.83 12.08 -9.03
C THR A 58 16.72 11.56 -8.13
N ALA A 59 16.05 12.46 -7.43
CA ALA A 59 14.78 12.20 -6.78
C ALA A 59 13.97 13.50 -6.74
N GLU A 60 12.69 13.41 -7.06
CA GLU A 60 11.79 14.56 -7.11
C GLU A 60 10.35 14.16 -6.82
N LEU A 61 9.56 15.15 -6.44
CA LEU A 61 8.11 15.00 -6.34
C LEU A 61 7.50 15.17 -7.73
N ILE A 62 6.55 14.32 -8.08
CA ILE A 62 5.71 14.49 -9.26
C ILE A 62 4.32 14.87 -8.79
N GLU A 63 3.89 16.08 -9.17
CA GLU A 63 2.56 16.57 -8.87
C GLU A 63 1.50 15.78 -9.67
N THR A 64 0.39 15.49 -8.99
CA THR A 64 -0.80 14.82 -9.55
C THR A 64 -2.02 15.73 -9.40
N GLY A 65 -3.21 15.24 -9.73
CA GLY A 65 -4.46 15.93 -9.39
C GLY A 65 -4.77 15.94 -7.89
N GLY A 66 -4.08 15.09 -7.11
CA GLY A 66 -4.21 14.99 -5.66
C GLY A 66 -2.86 15.02 -4.96
N ASN A 67 -2.51 13.95 -4.24
CA ASN A 67 -1.27 13.90 -3.47
C ASN A 67 -0.04 13.61 -4.36
N PRO A 68 1.12 14.25 -4.09
CA PRO A 68 2.30 14.09 -4.93
C PRO A 68 2.86 12.67 -4.84
N ALA A 69 3.36 12.14 -5.96
CA ALA A 69 4.19 10.95 -5.97
C ALA A 69 5.68 11.31 -5.83
N VAL A 70 6.52 10.34 -5.52
CA VAL A 70 7.98 10.46 -5.52
C VAL A 70 8.56 9.61 -6.63
N TYR A 71 9.37 10.22 -7.48
CA TYR A 71 10.19 9.51 -8.45
C TYR A 71 11.66 9.64 -8.11
N ALA A 72 12.41 8.55 -8.20
CA ALA A 72 13.87 8.57 -8.11
C ALA A 72 14.49 7.60 -9.12
N GLU A 73 15.68 7.92 -9.63
CA GLU A 73 16.42 6.99 -10.49
C GLU A 73 17.93 7.03 -10.28
N ARG A 74 18.56 5.90 -10.58
CA ARG A 74 19.99 5.78 -10.83
C ARG A 74 20.18 4.89 -12.05
N ILE A 75 20.60 5.52 -13.14
CA ILE A 75 21.03 4.83 -14.35
C ILE A 75 22.55 4.65 -14.27
N VAL A 76 23.00 3.40 -14.18
CA VAL A 76 24.42 3.04 -14.14
C VAL A 76 24.97 2.92 -15.55
N ASP A 77 24.29 2.14 -16.40
CA ASP A 77 24.62 1.95 -17.82
C ASP A 77 23.33 1.61 -18.58
N PRO A 78 22.95 2.37 -19.63
CA PRO A 78 21.77 2.09 -20.44
C PRO A 78 21.70 0.67 -21.06
N ALA A 79 22.82 -0.07 -21.12
CA ALA A 79 22.86 -1.46 -21.56
C ALA A 79 22.45 -2.48 -20.48
N LEU A 80 22.40 -2.08 -19.20
CA LEU A 80 21.95 -2.93 -18.10
C LEU A 80 20.41 -2.97 -18.02
N PRO A 81 19.84 -4.07 -17.49
CA PRO A 81 18.40 -4.12 -17.23
C PRO A 81 17.97 -3.03 -16.25
N THR A 82 16.74 -2.56 -16.40
CA THR A 82 16.11 -1.57 -15.53
C THR A 82 15.03 -2.21 -14.69
N ALA A 83 15.13 -2.09 -13.36
CA ALA A 83 14.05 -2.43 -12.44
C ALA A 83 13.34 -1.15 -11.98
N LEU A 84 12.00 -1.17 -12.01
CA LEU A 84 11.14 -0.18 -11.39
C LEU A 84 10.62 -0.74 -10.07
N ILE A 85 10.80 -0.01 -8.99
CA ILE A 85 10.21 -0.32 -7.70
C ILE A 85 8.97 0.55 -7.54
N TYR A 86 7.85 -0.07 -7.15
CA TYR A 86 6.62 0.60 -6.77
C TYR A 86 6.28 0.37 -5.30
N GLY A 87 5.64 1.36 -4.68
CA GLY A 87 5.00 1.31 -3.37
C GLY A 87 4.20 2.58 -3.12
N HIS A 88 3.76 2.81 -1.89
CA HIS A 88 3.07 4.05 -1.50
C HIS A 88 3.58 4.63 -0.17
N HIS A 89 3.34 5.92 0.05
CA HIS A 89 3.82 6.63 1.25
C HIS A 89 2.72 7.32 2.05
N ASP A 90 1.48 7.33 1.52
CA ASP A 90 0.29 7.59 2.30
C ASP A 90 -0.10 6.37 3.14
N VAL A 91 -0.99 6.58 4.11
CA VAL A 91 -1.38 5.56 5.08
C VAL A 91 -2.87 5.65 5.39
N GLN A 92 -3.48 4.53 5.76
CA GLN A 92 -4.86 4.48 6.26
C GLN A 92 -5.12 5.44 7.44
N PRO A 93 -6.39 5.87 7.64
CA PRO A 93 -6.85 6.51 8.87
C PRO A 93 -6.57 5.69 10.14
N VAL A 94 -6.73 6.36 11.27
CA VAL A 94 -6.36 5.81 12.60
C VAL A 94 -7.53 5.60 13.54
N ASP A 95 -8.75 5.88 13.08
CA ASP A 95 -9.96 5.68 13.87
C ASP A 95 -10.34 4.19 13.97
N PRO A 96 -10.87 3.74 15.13
CA PRO A 96 -11.02 4.50 16.36
C PRO A 96 -9.70 4.61 17.17
N LEU A 97 -9.35 5.83 17.58
CA LEU A 97 -8.08 6.09 18.29
C LEU A 97 -7.94 5.38 19.64
N ASP A 98 -9.04 5.08 20.33
CA ASP A 98 -9.05 4.44 21.64
C ASP A 98 -8.79 2.93 21.61
N GLU A 99 -8.84 2.29 20.44
CA GLU A 99 -8.42 0.89 20.27
C GLU A 99 -6.89 0.74 20.14
N TRP A 100 -6.17 1.84 19.95
CA TRP A 100 -4.71 1.81 19.90
C TRP A 100 -4.09 1.71 21.29
N THR A 101 -3.19 0.74 21.48
CA THR A 101 -2.43 0.59 22.73
C THR A 101 -1.31 1.64 22.90
N SER A 102 -0.99 2.39 21.84
CA SER A 102 -0.07 3.53 21.82
C SER A 102 -0.43 4.45 20.65
N PRO A 103 -0.15 5.77 20.72
CA PRO A 103 -0.50 6.69 19.65
C PRO A 103 0.05 6.23 18.28
N PRO A 104 -0.76 6.22 17.21
CA PRO A 104 -0.41 5.59 15.93
C PRO A 104 0.88 6.11 15.28
N PHE A 105 1.20 7.39 15.49
CA PHE A 105 2.38 8.07 14.95
C PHE A 105 3.44 8.34 16.02
N GLU A 106 3.39 7.63 17.14
CA GLU A 106 4.49 7.51 18.10
C GLU A 106 5.04 6.08 18.08
N PRO A 107 5.91 5.73 17.11
CA PRO A 107 6.34 4.35 16.93
C PRO A 107 7.00 3.77 18.17
N ARG A 108 6.69 2.49 18.44
CA ARG A 108 7.27 1.75 19.55
C ARG A 108 7.77 0.40 19.11
N ILE A 109 8.93 0.01 19.61
CA ILE A 109 9.48 -1.33 19.40
C ILE A 109 9.17 -2.16 20.65
N VAL A 110 8.39 -3.22 20.50
CA VAL A 110 8.05 -4.17 21.57
C VAL A 110 8.47 -5.57 21.10
N ASP A 111 9.33 -6.23 21.86
CA ASP A 111 9.85 -7.57 21.54
C ASP A 111 10.41 -7.71 20.11
N GLY A 112 11.06 -6.64 19.62
CA GLY A 112 11.66 -6.57 18.28
C GLY A 112 10.66 -6.30 17.15
N VAL A 113 9.40 -5.97 17.47
CA VAL A 113 8.36 -5.61 16.51
C VAL A 113 8.10 -4.11 16.58
N LEU A 114 8.13 -3.43 15.43
CA LEU A 114 7.77 -2.02 15.32
C LEU A 114 6.25 -1.87 15.22
N HIS A 115 5.66 -1.09 16.12
CA HIS A 115 4.24 -0.78 16.19
C HIS A 115 4.01 0.70 15.88
N CYS A 116 3.40 1.00 14.73
CA CYS A 116 2.84 2.29 14.35
C CYS A 116 1.98 2.15 13.08
N ARG A 117 1.19 3.18 12.76
CA ARG A 117 0.54 3.28 11.45
C ARG A 117 1.59 3.45 10.36
N GLY A 118 1.48 2.64 9.31
CA GLY A 118 2.28 2.74 8.10
C GLY A 118 3.55 1.90 8.06
N CYS A 119 3.99 1.31 9.18
CA CYS A 119 5.29 0.60 9.21
C CYS A 119 5.35 -0.68 8.38
N ALA A 120 4.21 -1.30 8.08
CA ALA A 120 4.11 -2.52 7.29
C ALA A 120 3.21 -2.33 6.06
N ASP A 121 2.79 -1.10 5.79
CA ASP A 121 1.78 -0.76 4.78
C ASP A 121 1.85 0.76 4.49
N ASP A 122 2.77 1.24 3.65
CA ASP A 122 3.88 0.51 3.00
C ASP A 122 5.25 1.20 3.25
N LYS A 123 5.32 2.09 4.25
CA LYS A 123 6.54 2.87 4.52
C LYS A 123 7.74 1.99 4.83
N GLY A 124 7.54 0.87 5.55
CA GLY A 124 8.63 -0.03 5.91
C GLY A 124 9.28 -0.69 4.70
N GLN A 125 8.48 -1.10 3.72
CA GLN A 125 8.97 -1.85 2.57
C GLN A 125 9.56 -0.90 1.53
N VAL A 126 8.95 0.27 1.30
CA VAL A 126 9.60 1.37 0.56
C VAL A 126 10.96 1.70 1.19
N TRP A 127 11.01 1.83 2.51
CA TRP A 127 12.25 2.14 3.22
C TRP A 127 13.31 1.05 3.06
N MET A 128 12.91 -0.22 3.16
CA MET A 128 13.78 -1.37 2.92
C MET A 128 14.44 -1.30 1.54
N GLN A 129 13.69 -0.93 0.49
CA GLN A 129 14.21 -0.78 -0.86
C GLN A 129 15.24 0.37 -0.96
N VAL A 130 14.95 1.51 -0.33
CA VAL A 130 15.88 2.64 -0.25
C VAL A 130 17.18 2.23 0.46
N LYS A 131 17.10 1.47 1.55
CA LYS A 131 18.29 1.01 2.29
C LYS A 131 19.06 -0.10 1.59
N ALA A 132 18.40 -0.93 0.77
CA ALA A 132 19.08 -1.89 -0.08
C ALA A 132 19.99 -1.21 -1.12
N VAL A 133 19.57 -0.06 -1.65
CA VAL A 133 20.38 0.78 -2.56
C VAL A 133 21.59 1.36 -1.82
N GLU A 134 21.36 1.95 -0.65
CA GLU A 134 22.42 2.49 0.19
C GLU A 134 23.48 1.42 0.51
N ALA A 135 23.04 0.25 0.98
CA ALA A 135 23.92 -0.86 1.32
C ALA A 135 24.75 -1.32 0.11
N HIS A 136 24.14 -1.48 -1.07
CA HIS A 136 24.87 -1.85 -2.28
C HIS A 136 25.93 -0.82 -2.67
N LEU A 137 25.56 0.46 -2.71
CA LEU A 137 26.50 1.50 -3.12
C LEU A 137 27.64 1.67 -2.11
N ARG A 138 27.36 1.55 -0.81
CA ARG A 138 28.37 1.70 0.25
C ARG A 138 29.34 0.52 0.33
N THR A 139 28.90 -0.68 -0.07
CA THR A 139 29.74 -1.89 -0.03
C THR A 139 30.46 -2.16 -1.35
N ARG A 140 29.79 -1.92 -2.48
CA ARG A 140 30.25 -2.34 -3.81
C ARG A 140 30.54 -1.20 -4.77
N GLY A 141 30.14 0.03 -4.44
CA GLY A 141 30.41 1.24 -5.23
C GLY A 141 29.45 1.48 -6.40
N GLU A 142 28.77 0.44 -6.89
CA GLU A 142 27.80 0.53 -7.99
C GLU A 142 26.62 -0.44 -7.79
N LEU A 143 25.52 -0.18 -8.51
CA LEU A 143 24.38 -1.11 -8.59
C LEU A 143 24.57 -2.06 -9.78
N PRO A 144 24.12 -3.33 -9.68
CA PRO A 144 24.24 -4.30 -10.77
C PRO A 144 23.23 -4.07 -11.91
N LEU A 145 22.34 -3.09 -11.78
CA LEU A 145 21.24 -2.80 -12.68
C LEU A 145 20.86 -1.31 -12.59
N ASN A 146 20.13 -0.82 -13.59
CA ASN A 146 19.50 0.50 -13.53
C ASN A 146 18.28 0.42 -12.61
N LEU A 147 18.13 1.41 -11.73
CA LEU A 147 17.04 1.40 -10.76
C LEU A 147 16.19 2.65 -10.88
N LYS A 148 14.88 2.46 -10.91
CA LYS A 148 13.87 3.51 -10.82
C LYS A 148 12.96 3.19 -9.64
N LEU A 149 12.44 4.23 -9.00
CA LEU A 149 11.50 4.17 -7.90
C LEU A 149 10.34 5.10 -8.24
N ILE A 150 9.11 4.60 -8.08
CA ILE A 150 7.89 5.41 -8.15
C ILE A 150 7.03 5.07 -6.93
N VAL A 151 6.78 6.05 -6.06
CA VAL A 151 6.01 5.85 -4.83
C VAL A 151 4.87 6.86 -4.80
N GLU A 152 3.63 6.40 -4.81
CA GLU A 152 2.46 7.29 -4.81
C GLU A 152 2.01 7.69 -3.40
N GLY A 153 1.11 8.68 -3.33
CA GLY A 153 0.53 9.18 -2.08
C GLY A 153 -1.00 9.08 -2.04
N GLU A 154 -1.59 8.20 -2.85
CA GLU A 154 -3.04 8.05 -2.99
C GLU A 154 -3.51 6.58 -2.98
N GLU A 155 -2.66 5.62 -2.65
CA GLU A 155 -3.02 4.18 -2.73
C GLU A 155 -4.23 3.88 -1.84
N GLU A 156 -4.22 4.42 -0.63
CA GLU A 156 -5.20 4.14 0.42
C GLU A 156 -6.57 4.82 0.14
N VAL A 157 -6.61 5.65 -0.90
CA VAL A 157 -7.82 6.32 -1.43
C VAL A 157 -8.11 5.92 -2.88
N GLY A 158 -7.55 4.78 -3.32
CA GLY A 158 -7.87 4.13 -4.59
C GLY A 158 -7.03 4.60 -5.79
N SER A 159 -5.89 5.23 -5.57
CA SER A 159 -4.92 5.62 -6.60
C SER A 159 -5.53 6.44 -7.74
N LEU A 160 -6.49 7.32 -7.43
CA LEU A 160 -7.37 7.96 -8.42
C LEU A 160 -6.62 8.61 -9.59
N HIS A 161 -5.48 9.25 -9.32
CA HIS A 161 -4.67 9.93 -10.35
C HIS A 161 -3.45 9.14 -10.82
N PHE A 162 -3.17 7.98 -10.23
CA PHE A 162 -1.95 7.23 -10.50
C PHE A 162 -1.95 6.65 -11.92
N GLU A 163 -3.09 6.17 -12.43
CA GLU A 163 -3.17 5.66 -13.80
C GLU A 163 -2.82 6.75 -14.83
N GLU A 164 -3.30 7.98 -14.63
CA GLU A 164 -2.94 9.12 -15.48
C GLU A 164 -1.45 9.46 -15.38
N LEU A 165 -0.90 9.46 -14.16
CA LEU A 165 0.52 9.65 -13.92
C LEU A 165 1.36 8.62 -14.69
N ILE A 166 1.03 7.33 -14.60
CA ILE A 166 1.74 6.25 -15.30
C ILE A 166 1.68 6.45 -16.82
N ARG A 167 0.52 6.82 -17.38
CA ARG A 167 0.41 7.09 -18.82
C ARG A 167 1.29 8.28 -19.23
N ARG A 168 1.25 9.37 -18.47
CA ARG A 168 2.02 10.59 -18.73
C ARG A 168 3.53 10.35 -18.65
N GLU A 169 3.97 9.61 -17.63
CA GLU A 169 5.39 9.34 -17.36
C GLU A 169 5.87 8.02 -17.98
N SER A 170 5.06 7.37 -18.83
CA SER A 170 5.32 6.02 -19.36
C SER A 170 6.72 5.83 -19.96
N ALA A 171 7.21 6.79 -20.74
CA ALA A 171 8.55 6.75 -21.31
C ALA A 171 9.65 6.81 -20.23
N ARG A 172 9.43 7.62 -19.19
CA ARG A 172 10.35 7.77 -18.06
C ARG A 172 10.32 6.56 -17.13
N LEU A 173 9.16 5.95 -16.93
CA LEU A 173 8.94 4.78 -16.07
C LEU A 173 9.23 3.45 -16.76
N ALA A 174 9.50 3.43 -18.06
CA ALA A 174 9.84 2.22 -18.79
C ALA A 174 10.97 1.43 -18.10
N ALA A 175 10.72 0.14 -17.88
CA ALA A 175 11.60 -0.78 -17.17
C ALA A 175 11.39 -2.22 -17.69
N ASP A 176 12.37 -3.09 -17.46
CA ASP A 176 12.32 -4.50 -17.83
C ASP A 176 11.59 -5.36 -16.79
N LEU A 177 11.53 -4.88 -15.54
CA LEU A 177 10.85 -5.52 -14.42
C LEU A 177 10.21 -4.44 -13.51
N CYS A 178 9.02 -4.72 -13.00
CA CYS A 178 8.42 -3.97 -11.90
C CYS A 178 8.43 -4.85 -10.63
N VAL A 179 8.87 -4.28 -9.52
CA VAL A 179 8.92 -4.94 -8.20
C VAL A 179 8.02 -4.18 -7.24
N VAL A 180 7.08 -4.90 -6.64
CA VAL A 180 6.16 -4.38 -5.61
C VAL A 180 6.40 -5.16 -4.32
N SER A 181 6.57 -4.46 -3.21
CA SER A 181 6.84 -5.06 -1.89
C SER A 181 5.72 -4.78 -0.89
N ASP A 182 4.48 -4.87 -1.35
CA ASP A 182 3.30 -4.44 -0.59
C ASP A 182 2.29 -5.59 -0.43
N THR A 183 2.81 -6.74 0.01
CA THR A 183 1.98 -7.93 0.26
C THR A 183 2.50 -8.69 1.47
N ALA A 184 1.63 -9.50 2.07
CA ALA A 184 1.97 -10.25 3.27
C ALA A 184 2.78 -11.52 2.98
N MET A 185 3.60 -11.88 3.96
CA MET A 185 4.14 -13.24 4.07
C MET A 185 3.02 -14.23 4.42
N HIS A 186 3.11 -15.48 3.96
CA HIS A 186 2.16 -16.53 4.36
C HIS A 186 2.14 -16.74 5.88
N GLY A 187 3.32 -16.65 6.52
CA GLY A 187 3.44 -16.71 7.97
C GLY A 187 4.85 -16.33 8.44
N ARG A 188 5.03 -16.20 9.75
CA ARG A 188 6.34 -15.87 10.34
C ARG A 188 7.38 -16.93 9.95
N GLY A 189 8.48 -16.50 9.32
CA GLY A 189 9.53 -17.39 8.84
C GLY A 189 9.21 -18.15 7.55
N GLN A 190 8.07 -17.86 6.91
CA GLN A 190 7.63 -18.47 5.66
C GLN A 190 7.43 -17.37 4.61
N PRO A 191 8.49 -16.97 3.89
CA PRO A 191 8.38 -15.97 2.84
C PRO A 191 7.51 -16.47 1.69
N SER A 192 6.80 -15.56 1.05
CA SER A 192 5.93 -15.83 -0.10
C SER A 192 6.27 -14.90 -1.26
N ILE A 193 5.98 -15.37 -2.47
CA ILE A 193 5.93 -14.54 -3.68
C ILE A 193 4.46 -14.44 -4.06
N CYS A 194 3.91 -13.23 -4.02
CA CYS A 194 2.55 -13.00 -4.48
C CYS A 194 2.54 -13.04 -6.02
N VAL A 195 1.73 -13.93 -6.59
CA VAL A 195 1.61 -14.10 -8.05
C VAL A 195 0.27 -13.59 -8.59
N GLY A 196 -0.61 -13.08 -7.73
CA GLY A 196 -1.90 -12.55 -8.11
C GLY A 196 -2.63 -11.92 -6.95
N LEU A 197 -3.31 -10.81 -7.24
CA LEU A 197 -4.20 -10.10 -6.32
C LEU A 197 -5.63 -10.18 -6.87
N ARG A 198 -6.61 -10.10 -5.97
CA ARG A 198 -8.01 -9.93 -6.41
C ARG A 198 -8.22 -8.50 -6.86
N GLY A 199 -9.08 -8.31 -7.85
CA GLY A 199 -9.68 -7.00 -8.10
C GLY A 199 -10.69 -6.65 -7.01
N MET A 200 -11.06 -5.37 -6.94
CA MET A 200 -12.05 -4.85 -6.00
C MET A 200 -13.03 -3.93 -6.74
N VAL A 201 -14.29 -3.96 -6.31
CA VAL A 201 -15.34 -3.04 -6.77
C VAL A 201 -16.09 -2.60 -5.53
N ASP A 202 -16.05 -1.29 -5.27
CA ASP A 202 -16.82 -0.67 -4.20
C ASP A 202 -18.12 -0.09 -4.74
N LEU A 203 -19.20 -0.28 -3.99
CA LEU A 203 -20.55 0.16 -4.34
C LEU A 203 -21.18 0.89 -3.16
N GLU A 204 -21.69 2.09 -3.39
CA GLU A 204 -22.54 2.80 -2.44
C GLU A 204 -24.02 2.58 -2.78
N VAL A 205 -24.82 2.18 -1.80
CA VAL A 205 -26.26 1.96 -1.95
C VAL A 205 -27.01 2.94 -1.06
N GLU A 206 -27.53 4.01 -1.67
CA GLU A 206 -28.39 4.97 -0.98
C GLU A 206 -29.86 4.51 -1.03
N VAL A 207 -30.48 4.40 0.14
CA VAL A 207 -31.91 4.13 0.27
C VAL A 207 -32.57 5.33 0.95
N THR A 208 -33.34 6.08 0.17
CA THR A 208 -34.01 7.29 0.63
C THR A 208 -35.51 7.04 0.80
N GLY A 209 -36.03 7.39 1.99
CA GLY A 209 -37.44 7.25 2.35
C GLY A 209 -38.15 8.60 2.46
N PRO A 210 -38.75 8.93 3.61
CA PRO A 210 -39.37 10.24 3.84
C PRO A 210 -38.39 11.40 3.66
N SER A 211 -38.91 12.58 3.34
CA SER A 211 -38.11 13.80 3.16
C SER A 211 -37.50 14.36 4.45
N VAL A 212 -37.84 13.79 5.61
CA VAL A 212 -37.36 14.15 6.95
C VAL A 212 -37.36 12.92 7.86
N ASP A 213 -36.55 12.95 8.91
CA ASP A 213 -36.60 11.93 9.96
C ASP A 213 -37.98 11.92 10.65
N LEU A 214 -38.50 10.72 10.90
CA LEU A 214 -39.82 10.52 11.49
C LEU A 214 -39.72 9.94 12.91
N HIS A 215 -40.66 10.33 13.77
CA HIS A 215 -40.77 9.76 15.11
C HIS A 215 -41.18 8.28 15.04
N SER A 216 -40.29 7.38 15.46
CA SER A 216 -40.47 5.93 15.26
C SER A 216 -41.70 5.32 15.95
N GLY A 217 -42.21 5.93 17.03
CA GLY A 217 -43.43 5.49 17.69
C GLY A 217 -44.72 5.91 16.98
N GLU A 218 -44.69 6.99 16.21
CA GLU A 218 -45.86 7.52 15.49
C GLU A 218 -45.98 6.91 14.09
N PHE A 219 -44.84 6.74 13.43
CA PHE A 219 -44.75 6.24 12.06
C PHE A 219 -44.28 4.77 11.96
N GLY A 220 -44.01 4.14 13.11
CA GLY A 220 -43.61 2.74 13.18
C GLY A 220 -44.67 1.82 12.60
N GLY A 221 -44.33 1.11 11.52
CA GLY A 221 -45.22 0.18 10.83
C GLY A 221 -46.17 0.82 9.81
N THR A 222 -46.16 2.15 9.63
CA THR A 222 -46.97 2.83 8.60
C THR A 222 -46.15 3.25 7.38
N VAL A 223 -44.85 3.46 7.55
CA VAL A 223 -43.89 3.77 6.49
C VAL A 223 -42.78 2.71 6.48
N LEU A 224 -42.33 2.31 5.29
CA LEU A 224 -41.16 1.43 5.17
C LEU A 224 -39.93 2.18 5.63
N ASN A 225 -39.29 1.68 6.68
CA ASN A 225 -38.05 2.25 7.19
C ASN A 225 -36.92 2.01 6.16
N PRO A 226 -36.22 3.07 5.68
CA PRO A 226 -35.06 2.90 4.80
C PRO A 226 -34.02 1.92 5.32
N LEU A 227 -33.82 1.85 6.64
CA LEU A 227 -32.91 0.89 7.27
C LEU A 227 -33.35 -0.56 7.06
N GLU A 228 -34.66 -0.81 7.11
CA GLU A 228 -35.21 -2.15 6.85
C GLU A 228 -35.05 -2.53 5.38
N ALA A 229 -35.32 -1.61 4.47
CA ALA A 229 -35.13 -1.82 3.03
C ALA A 229 -33.64 -2.07 2.70
N LEU A 230 -32.73 -1.27 3.25
CA LEU A 230 -31.29 -1.44 3.08
C LEU A 230 -30.82 -2.78 3.64
N ALA A 231 -31.26 -3.17 4.84
CA ALA A 231 -30.92 -4.47 5.43
C ALA A 231 -31.35 -5.64 4.54
N ARG A 232 -32.54 -5.56 3.92
CA ARG A 232 -33.02 -6.58 2.98
C ARG A 232 -32.18 -6.63 1.71
N ILE A 233 -31.81 -5.48 1.15
CA ILE A 233 -30.92 -5.41 -0.02
C ILE A 233 -29.58 -6.06 0.30
N LEU A 234 -28.92 -5.66 1.39
CA LEU A 234 -27.61 -6.19 1.79
C LEU A 234 -27.66 -7.68 2.08
N ALA A 235 -28.67 -8.14 2.82
CA ALA A 235 -28.86 -9.56 3.11
C ALA A 235 -29.11 -10.37 1.82
N SER A 236 -29.72 -9.77 0.81
CA SER A 236 -29.98 -10.45 -0.46
C SER A 236 -28.74 -10.70 -1.30
N LEU A 237 -27.60 -10.05 -1.04
CA LEU A 237 -26.38 -10.14 -1.87
C LEU A 237 -25.57 -11.42 -1.64
N ARG A 238 -25.84 -12.12 -0.52
CA ARG A 238 -25.19 -13.39 -0.18
C ARG A 238 -26.20 -14.41 0.31
N ASP A 239 -25.98 -15.65 -0.10
CA ASP A 239 -26.75 -16.77 0.39
C ASP A 239 -26.33 -17.08 1.85
N PRO A 240 -27.27 -17.11 2.81
CA PRO A 240 -26.93 -17.23 4.23
C PRO A 240 -26.43 -18.63 4.62
N GLU A 241 -26.72 -19.67 3.83
CA GLU A 241 -26.30 -21.04 4.13
C GLU A 241 -24.91 -21.35 3.57
N THR A 242 -24.61 -20.86 2.38
CA THR A 242 -23.39 -21.18 1.62
C THR A 242 -22.38 -20.03 1.54
N GLY A 243 -22.80 -18.79 1.84
CA GLY A 243 -21.98 -17.58 1.72
C GLY A 243 -21.73 -17.12 0.28
N ARG A 244 -22.33 -17.80 -0.72
CA ARG A 244 -22.18 -17.49 -2.15
C ARG A 244 -22.80 -16.14 -2.49
N VAL A 245 -22.22 -15.44 -3.45
CA VAL A 245 -22.81 -14.21 -4.00
C VAL A 245 -24.04 -14.59 -4.83
N THR A 246 -25.14 -13.89 -4.63
CA THR A 246 -26.45 -14.19 -5.27
C THR A 246 -26.76 -13.29 -6.46
N VAL A 247 -25.92 -12.28 -6.72
CA VAL A 247 -26.05 -11.36 -7.85
C VAL A 247 -26.04 -12.16 -9.16
N PRO A 248 -27.10 -12.06 -10.00
CA PRO A 248 -27.16 -12.78 -11.26
C PRO A 248 -25.94 -12.48 -12.15
N GLY A 249 -25.36 -13.53 -12.75
CA GLY A 249 -24.20 -13.42 -13.62
C GLY A 249 -22.84 -13.28 -12.92
N PHE A 250 -22.80 -13.18 -11.59
CA PHE A 250 -21.55 -12.96 -10.84
C PHE A 250 -20.46 -14.00 -11.13
N TYR A 251 -20.85 -15.26 -11.39
CA TYR A 251 -19.91 -16.36 -11.59
C TYR A 251 -19.64 -16.68 -13.07
N ASP A 252 -20.24 -15.96 -14.02
CA ASP A 252 -20.21 -16.33 -15.44
C ASP A 252 -18.79 -16.27 -16.04
N GLU A 253 -17.96 -15.33 -15.56
CA GLU A 253 -16.57 -15.14 -16.01
C GLU A 253 -15.52 -15.65 -15.00
N VAL A 254 -15.95 -16.29 -13.91
CA VAL A 254 -15.01 -16.83 -12.91
C VAL A 254 -14.28 -18.02 -13.50
N VAL A 255 -12.97 -17.88 -13.65
CA VAL A 255 -12.10 -18.96 -14.12
C VAL A 255 -12.02 -20.04 -13.04
N GLU A 256 -12.44 -21.25 -13.38
CA GLU A 256 -12.34 -22.41 -12.50
C GLU A 256 -10.88 -22.82 -12.32
N LEU A 257 -10.44 -22.97 -11.07
CA LEU A 257 -9.11 -23.49 -10.77
C LEU A 257 -8.95 -24.89 -11.37
N SER A 258 -7.80 -25.11 -12.02
CA SER A 258 -7.35 -26.42 -12.47
C SER A 258 -7.18 -27.36 -11.28
N ARG A 259 -7.13 -28.67 -11.56
CA ARG A 259 -6.89 -29.68 -10.51
C ARG A 259 -5.54 -29.45 -9.81
N GLU A 260 -4.54 -28.98 -10.55
CA GLU A 260 -3.22 -28.69 -10.03
C GLU A 260 -3.24 -27.49 -9.09
N GLU A 261 -3.83 -26.37 -9.51
CA GLU A 261 -3.95 -25.17 -8.66
C GLU A 261 -4.75 -25.45 -7.39
N ARG A 262 -5.84 -26.23 -7.47
CA ARG A 262 -6.59 -26.64 -6.27
C ARG A 262 -5.74 -27.48 -5.31
N ALA A 263 -4.91 -28.37 -5.84
CA ALA A 263 -4.01 -29.18 -5.03
C ALA A 263 -2.91 -28.32 -4.39
N GLN A 264 -2.38 -27.32 -5.11
CA GLN A 264 -1.42 -26.36 -4.58
C GLN A 264 -2.04 -25.53 -3.45
N VAL A 265 -3.23 -24.95 -3.66
CA VAL A 265 -3.94 -24.19 -2.62
C VAL A 265 -4.26 -25.04 -1.38
N ALA A 266 -4.64 -26.31 -1.57
CA ALA A 266 -4.97 -27.21 -0.46
C ALA A 266 -3.74 -27.74 0.30
N ALA A 267 -2.53 -27.58 -0.24
CA ALA A 267 -1.29 -28.02 0.38
C ALA A 267 -0.67 -26.98 1.32
N VAL A 268 -1.22 -25.77 1.35
CA VAL A 268 -0.80 -24.66 2.21
C VAL A 268 -1.67 -24.58 3.45
#